data_AF-A0A2W1A340-F1
#
_entry.id   AF-A0A2W1A340-F1
#
_cell.length_a   1.000
_cell.length_b   1.000
_cell.length_c   1.000
_cell.angle_alpha   90.00
_cell.angle_beta   90.00
_cell.angle_gamma   90.00
#
_symmetry.space_group_name_H-M   'P 1'
#
loop_
_entity.id
_entity.type
_entity.pdbx_description
1 polymer ?
#
loop_
_entity_poly.entity_id
_entity_poly.type
_entity_poly.pdbx_seq_one_letter_code
_entity_poly.pdbx_strand_id
1 'polypeptide(L)'
;MNRPTCPLFSKELELHILEVKKGNRPNIGTFCKHCFHPFKIKNNTQVTNCKQCKKEIKSNEITTEVPREICLMLLEVRKIERTYVISFAFLGIFLSLLTGFSFLGLNFQFFEKNEIIGIIILFAYILVTGRLLANFFGGIGDKIGYLKARNKLNEQWQQWIKKK
;
A
#
# COMPACT_ATOMS: atom_id res chain seq x y z
N MET A 1 12.04 4.95 24.42
CA MET A 1 12.91 4.27 23.44
C MET A 1 12.62 4.83 22.05
N ASN A 2 13.40 5.82 21.61
CA ASN A 2 13.18 6.53 20.36
C ASN A 2 13.83 5.77 19.20
N ARG A 3 13.02 5.15 18.32
CA ARG A 3 13.46 4.89 16.95
C ARG A 3 12.86 5.99 16.08
N PRO A 4 13.64 6.87 15.46
CA PRO A 4 13.11 7.58 14.30
C PRO A 4 12.85 6.50 13.25
N THR A 5 11.58 6.17 13.06
CA THR A 5 11.06 5.36 11.97
C THR A 5 11.29 6.12 10.66
N CYS A 6 12.54 6.19 10.21
CA CYS A 6 12.83 6.52 8.83
C CYS A 6 12.05 5.53 7.96
N PRO A 7 11.20 5.99 7.04
CA PRO A 7 10.61 5.09 6.07
C PRO A 7 11.78 4.50 5.28
N LEU A 8 11.90 3.17 5.31
CA LEU A 8 13.03 2.43 4.76
C LEU A 8 13.26 2.78 3.27
N PHE A 9 12.18 3.17 2.59
CA PHE A 9 12.20 3.82 1.29
C PHE A 9 11.27 5.04 1.26
N SER A 10 11.69 6.10 0.56
CA SER A 10 10.89 7.31 0.38
C SER A 10 9.69 7.08 -0.55
N LYS A 11 8.58 7.80 -0.35
CA LYS A 11 7.40 7.78 -1.24
C LYS A 11 7.75 8.08 -2.70
N GLU A 12 8.74 8.96 -2.93
CA GLU A 12 9.20 9.33 -4.27
C GLU A 12 9.89 8.17 -5.00
N LEU A 13 10.67 7.35 -4.28
CA LEU A 13 11.27 6.14 -4.83
C LEU A 13 10.18 5.14 -5.24
N GLU A 14 9.17 4.94 -4.41
CA GLU A 14 8.08 4.03 -4.75
C GLU A 14 7.34 4.46 -6.01
N LEU A 15 7.06 5.76 -6.14
CA LEU A 15 6.43 6.32 -7.35
C LEU A 15 7.31 6.12 -8.58
N HIS A 16 8.62 6.34 -8.46
CA HIS A 16 9.55 6.09 -9.55
C HIS A 16 9.54 4.63 -9.99
N ILE A 17 9.62 3.67 -9.05
CA ILE A 17 9.60 2.24 -9.38
C ILE A 17 8.26 1.81 -10.02
N LEU A 18 7.14 2.42 -9.64
CA LEU A 18 5.87 2.20 -10.31
C LEU A 18 5.87 2.70 -11.76
N GLU A 19 6.41 3.90 -12.01
CA GLU A 19 6.52 4.45 -13.37
C GLU A 19 7.39 3.56 -14.24
N VAL A 20 8.49 3.06 -13.67
CA VAL A 20 9.37 2.08 -14.32
C VAL A 20 8.62 0.80 -14.65
N LYS A 21 7.90 0.22 -13.68
CA LYS A 21 7.10 -1.00 -13.90
C LYS A 21 6.02 -0.80 -14.98
N LYS A 22 5.43 0.38 -15.07
CA LYS A 22 4.40 0.71 -16.07
C LYS A 22 4.99 0.98 -17.47
N GLY A 23 6.33 1.06 -17.61
CA GLY A 23 6.98 1.45 -18.86
C GLY A 23 6.91 2.95 -19.14
N ASN A 24 6.44 3.75 -18.18
CA ASN A 24 6.30 5.21 -18.35
C ASN A 24 7.63 5.94 -18.15
N ARG A 25 8.64 5.29 -17.60
CA ARG A 25 9.95 5.88 -17.31
C ARG A 25 11.06 4.81 -17.27
N PRO A 26 12.28 5.08 -17.74
CA PRO A 26 13.40 4.17 -17.56
C PRO A 26 13.88 4.12 -16.09
N ASN A 27 14.49 3.00 -15.67
CA ASN A 27 15.15 2.83 -14.36
C ASN A 27 16.50 3.58 -14.29
N ILE A 28 16.52 4.81 -14.79
CA ILE A 28 17.73 5.63 -14.91
C ILE A 28 17.44 6.98 -14.26
N GLY A 29 18.36 7.42 -13.40
CA GLY A 29 18.24 8.68 -12.68
C GLY A 29 19.43 8.94 -11.78
N THR A 30 19.29 9.89 -10.87
CA THR A 30 20.28 10.15 -9.82
C THR A 30 19.68 9.78 -8.48
N PHE A 31 20.23 8.74 -7.86
CA PHE A 31 19.76 8.21 -6.59
C PHE A 31 20.88 8.21 -5.56
N CYS A 32 20.50 8.34 -4.29
CA CYS A 32 21.43 8.16 -3.18
C CYS A 32 21.81 6.68 -3.05
N LYS A 33 23.10 6.34 -3.07
CA LYS A 33 23.59 4.94 -2.96
C LYS A 33 23.19 4.25 -1.65
N HIS A 34 22.88 5.01 -0.60
CA HIS A 34 22.52 4.48 0.72
C HIS A 34 21.03 4.18 0.90
N CYS A 35 20.14 5.05 0.40
CA CYS A 35 18.69 4.92 0.63
C CYS A 35 17.88 4.87 -0.67
N PHE A 36 18.55 4.93 -1.83
CA PHE A 36 17.97 4.95 -3.17
C PHE A 36 16.95 6.07 -3.41
N HIS A 37 16.90 7.08 -2.54
CA HIS A 37 16.02 8.22 -2.72
C HIS A 37 16.39 8.98 -4.00
N PRO A 38 15.42 9.23 -4.91
CA PRO A 38 15.66 10.02 -6.11
C PRO A 38 15.88 11.48 -5.73
N PHE A 39 16.82 12.16 -6.39
CA PHE A 39 16.96 13.61 -6.26
C PHE A 39 17.28 14.23 -7.62
N LYS A 40 16.83 15.46 -7.84
CA LYS A 40 17.14 16.21 -9.06
C LYS A 40 18.36 17.08 -8.82
N ILE A 41 19.41 16.89 -9.62
CA ILE A 41 20.52 17.84 -9.69
C ILE A 41 19.98 19.08 -10.43
N LYS A 42 19.60 20.13 -9.69
CA LYS A 42 19.31 21.44 -10.29
C LYS A 42 20.62 22.24 -10.32
N ASN A 43 21.02 22.73 -11.49
CA ASN A 43 22.02 23.78 -11.71
C ASN A 43 23.38 23.59 -11.00
N ASN A 44 24.10 22.50 -11.27
CA ASN A 44 25.49 22.28 -10.80
C ASN A 44 25.76 22.38 -9.28
N THR A 45 24.74 22.65 -8.46
CA THR A 45 24.86 22.63 -7.01
C THR A 45 24.84 21.19 -6.55
N GLN A 46 25.98 20.69 -6.11
CA GLN A 46 26.11 19.39 -5.46
C GLN A 46 25.16 19.38 -4.26
N VAL A 47 24.19 18.46 -4.25
CA VAL A 47 23.33 18.23 -3.10
C VAL A 47 24.23 17.66 -2.01
N THR A 48 24.61 18.48 -1.04
CA THR A 48 25.54 18.07 0.02
C THR A 48 24.91 17.04 0.94
N ASN A 49 23.60 17.07 1.19
CA ASN A 49 22.91 16.14 2.09
C ASN A 49 21.64 15.53 1.51
N CYS A 50 21.46 14.23 1.71
CA CYS A 50 20.21 13.55 1.35
C CYS A 50 19.06 13.99 2.27
N LYS A 51 17.92 14.42 1.71
CA LYS A 51 16.74 14.79 2.49
C LYS A 51 16.17 13.63 3.32
N GLN A 52 16.33 12.39 2.84
CA GLN A 52 15.76 11.20 3.45
C GLN A 52 16.68 10.60 4.53
N CYS A 53 17.96 10.36 4.22
CA CYS A 53 18.88 9.71 5.15
C CYS A 53 19.81 10.67 5.90
N LYS A 54 19.76 11.98 5.59
CA LYS A 54 20.62 13.04 6.16
C LYS A 54 22.12 12.80 6.03
N LYS A 55 22.55 11.81 5.23
CA LYS A 55 23.97 11.57 4.95
C LYS A 55 24.47 12.52 3.89
N GLU A 56 25.76 12.86 3.99
CA GLU A 56 26.45 13.63 2.98
C GLU A 56 26.53 12.84 1.68
N ILE A 57 26.17 13.44 0.55
CA ILE A 57 26.24 12.79 -0.77
C ILE A 57 27.49 13.31 -1.48
N LYS A 58 28.54 12.48 -1.51
CA LYS A 58 29.72 12.68 -2.38
C LYS A 58 29.45 12.09 -3.77
N SER A 59 30.21 12.49 -4.80
CA SER A 59 30.01 11.99 -6.17
C SER A 59 30.07 10.45 -6.28
N ASN A 60 30.91 9.80 -5.47
CA ASN A 60 31.03 8.32 -5.39
C ASN A 60 29.87 7.61 -4.67
N GLU A 61 28.95 8.36 -4.08
CA GLU A 61 27.75 7.86 -3.38
C GLU A 61 26.46 8.12 -4.16
N ILE A 62 26.58 8.42 -5.45
CA ILE A 62 25.47 8.50 -6.40
C ILE A 62 25.39 7.16 -7.14
N THR A 63 24.19 6.61 -7.25
CA THR A 63 23.90 5.47 -8.14
C THR A 63 22.97 5.93 -9.26
N THR A 64 23.23 5.47 -10.47
CA THR A 64 22.45 5.82 -11.67
C THR A 64 21.20 4.97 -11.85
N GLU A 65 21.19 3.80 -11.22
CA GLU A 65 20.14 2.80 -11.30
C GLU A 65 19.83 2.26 -9.90
N VAL A 66 18.55 1.92 -9.69
CA VAL A 66 18.10 1.19 -8.51
C VAL A 66 18.27 -0.32 -8.78
N PRO A 67 18.99 -1.06 -7.91
CA PRO A 67 19.19 -2.50 -8.10
C PRO A 67 17.87 -3.25 -8.20
N ARG A 68 17.83 -4.27 -9.08
CA ARG A 68 16.63 -5.07 -9.35
C ARG A 68 16.06 -5.68 -8.07
N GLU A 69 16.90 -6.09 -7.14
CA GLU A 69 16.48 -6.66 -5.86
C GLU A 69 15.65 -5.68 -5.05
N ILE A 70 16.05 -4.39 -5.01
CA ILE A 70 15.33 -3.34 -4.30
C ILE A 70 13.99 -3.05 -4.99
N CYS A 71 13.98 -3.03 -6.32
CA CYS A 71 12.73 -2.90 -7.09
C CYS A 71 11.76 -4.04 -6.76
N LEU A 72 12.23 -5.29 -6.70
CA LEU A 72 11.41 -6.45 -6.37
C LEU A 72 10.86 -6.38 -4.93
N MET A 73 11.68 -5.99 -3.95
CA MET A 73 11.21 -5.79 -2.57
C MET A 73 10.07 -4.77 -2.48
N LEU A 74 10.22 -3.63 -3.16
CA LEU A 74 9.19 -2.58 -3.18
C LEU A 74 7.88 -3.03 -3.83
N LEU A 75 7.99 -3.82 -4.90
CA LEU A 75 6.81 -4.37 -5.58
C LEU A 75 6.08 -5.39 -4.70
N GLU A 76 6.80 -6.19 -3.92
CA GLU A 76 6.22 -7.16 -3.00
C GLU A 76 5.48 -6.47 -1.84
N VAL A 77 6.07 -5.42 -1.26
CA VAL A 77 5.42 -4.58 -0.22
C VAL A 77 4.06 -4.09 -0.70
N ARG A 78 3.99 -3.50 -1.89
CA ARG A 78 2.73 -3.01 -2.46
C ARG A 78 1.74 -4.11 -2.78
N LYS A 79 2.23 -5.28 -3.19
CA LYS A 79 1.37 -6.44 -3.42
C LYS A 79 0.71 -6.88 -2.11
N ILE A 80 1.47 -6.94 -1.01
CA ILE A 80 0.96 -7.25 0.32
C ILE A 80 -0.08 -6.21 0.75
N GLU A 81 0.26 -4.92 0.74
CA GLU A 81 -0.67 -3.83 1.11
C GLU A 81 -1.97 -3.92 0.32
N ARG A 82 -1.88 -4.01 -1.01
CA ARG A 82 -3.05 -4.12 -1.89
C ARG A 82 -3.88 -5.36 -1.58
N THR A 83 -3.25 -6.49 -1.33
CA THR A 83 -3.95 -7.75 -1.04
C THR A 83 -4.75 -7.61 0.26
N TYR A 84 -4.15 -7.06 1.30
CA TYR A 84 -4.83 -6.84 2.58
C TYR A 84 -6.00 -5.85 2.45
N VAL A 85 -5.78 -4.70 1.83
CA VAL A 85 -6.86 -3.70 1.64
C VAL A 85 -8.03 -4.29 0.86
N ILE A 86 -7.76 -5.01 -0.23
CA ILE A 86 -8.80 -5.63 -1.06
C ILE A 86 -9.52 -6.75 -0.31
N SER A 87 -8.79 -7.67 0.33
CA SER A 87 -9.38 -8.78 1.07
C SER A 87 -10.30 -8.31 2.20
N PHE A 88 -9.90 -7.27 2.93
CA PHE A 88 -10.74 -6.72 4.00
C PHE A 88 -11.94 -5.94 3.46
N ALA A 89 -11.80 -5.23 2.33
CA ALA A 89 -12.96 -4.61 1.68
C ALA A 89 -13.98 -5.66 1.23
N PHE A 90 -13.52 -6.77 0.62
CA PHE A 90 -14.39 -7.89 0.26
C PHE A 90 -15.03 -8.56 1.47
N LEU A 91 -14.30 -8.68 2.59
CA LEU A 91 -14.85 -9.19 3.84
C LEU A 91 -16.03 -8.33 4.33
N GLY A 92 -15.91 -7.00 4.24
CA GLY A 92 -17.00 -6.08 4.58
C GLY A 92 -18.24 -6.25 3.69
N ILE A 93 -18.04 -6.41 2.38
CA ILE A 93 -19.14 -6.68 1.43
C ILE A 93 -19.80 -8.03 1.75
N PHE A 94 -18.98 -9.05 2.01
CA PHE A 94 -19.48 -10.39 2.34
C PHE A 94 -20.32 -10.39 3.62
N LEU A 95 -19.88 -9.68 4.66
CA LEU A 95 -20.66 -9.51 5.89
C LEU A 95 -21.96 -8.73 5.68
N SER A 96 -21.96 -7.71 4.82
CA SER A 96 -23.19 -6.99 4.44
C SER A 96 -24.21 -7.92 3.78
N LEU A 97 -23.76 -8.82 2.89
CA LEU A 97 -24.64 -9.80 2.27
C LEU A 97 -25.23 -10.75 3.31
N LEU A 98 -24.39 -11.34 4.17
CA LEU A 98 -24.85 -12.25 5.22
C LEU A 98 -25.88 -11.59 6.13
N THR A 99 -25.60 -10.38 6.61
CA THR A 99 -26.52 -9.65 7.49
C THR A 99 -27.81 -9.24 6.78
N GLY A 100 -27.75 -8.87 5.49
CA GLY A 100 -28.94 -8.58 4.69
C GLY A 100 -29.85 -9.80 4.51
N PHE A 101 -29.28 -10.96 4.20
CA PHE A 101 -30.06 -12.21 4.11
C PHE A 101 -30.60 -12.67 5.46
N SER A 102 -29.82 -12.56 6.54
CA SER A 102 -30.31 -12.85 7.89
C SER A 102 -31.46 -11.92 8.28
N PHE A 103 -31.39 -10.63 7.95
CA PHE A 103 -32.45 -9.67 8.22
C PHE A 103 -33.76 -10.02 7.50
N LEU A 104 -33.68 -10.43 6.23
CA LEU A 104 -34.85 -10.94 5.49
C LEU A 104 -35.42 -12.21 6.11
N GLY A 105 -34.56 -13.18 6.43
CA GLY A 105 -34.99 -14.46 7.00
C GLY A 105 -35.71 -14.30 8.34
N LEU A 106 -35.26 -13.37 9.19
CA LEU A 106 -35.90 -13.06 10.47
C LEU A 106 -37.27 -12.38 10.32
N ASN A 107 -37.52 -11.72 9.18
CA ASN A 107 -38.76 -10.96 8.92
C ASN A 107 -39.54 -11.52 7.72
N PHE A 108 -39.40 -12.82 7.47
CA PHE A 108 -39.91 -13.48 6.26
C PHE A 108 -41.39 -13.19 5.99
N GLN A 109 -42.26 -13.31 7.02
CA GLN A 109 -43.70 -13.10 6.89
C GLN A 109 -44.10 -11.69 6.42
N PHE A 110 -43.31 -10.66 6.77
CA PHE A 110 -43.58 -9.29 6.34
C PHE A 110 -43.20 -9.09 4.87
N PHE A 111 -42.05 -9.65 4.48
CA PHE A 111 -41.51 -9.50 3.13
C PHE A 111 -42.21 -10.36 2.10
N GLU A 112 -42.72 -11.53 2.47
CA GLU A 112 -43.59 -12.37 1.63
C GLU A 112 -44.86 -11.62 1.23
N LYS A 113 -45.45 -10.84 2.16
CA LYS A 113 -46.64 -10.03 1.87
C LYS A 113 -46.35 -8.79 1.02
N ASN A 114 -45.10 -8.33 0.98
CA ASN A 114 -44.69 -7.07 0.35
C ASN A 114 -43.39 -7.25 -0.44
N GLU A 115 -43.38 -8.15 -1.42
CA GLU A 115 -42.17 -8.59 -2.12
C GLU A 115 -41.36 -7.43 -2.72
N ILE A 116 -42.03 -6.50 -3.41
CA ILE A 116 -41.38 -5.35 -4.06
C ILE A 116 -40.71 -4.45 -3.02
N ILE A 117 -41.41 -4.14 -1.92
CA ILE A 117 -40.90 -3.28 -0.84
C ILE A 117 -39.72 -4.00 -0.15
N GLY A 118 -39.80 -5.32 0.00
CA GLY A 118 -38.73 -6.13 0.57
C GLY A 118 -37.44 -6.09 -0.24
N ILE A 119 -37.55 -6.23 -1.57
CA ILE A 119 -36.39 -6.13 -2.46
C ILE A 119 -35.76 -4.74 -2.40
N ILE A 120 -36.58 -3.67 -2.39
CA ILE A 120 -36.09 -2.29 -2.27
C ILE A 120 -35.35 -2.09 -0.94
N ILE A 121 -35.92 -2.54 0.17
CA ILE A 121 -35.30 -2.44 1.50
C ILE A 121 -34.00 -3.24 1.56
N LEU A 122 -33.99 -4.47 1.05
CA LEU A 122 -32.79 -5.30 1.00
C LEU A 122 -31.69 -4.62 0.19
N PHE A 123 -32.02 -4.11 -1.00
CA PHE A 123 -31.05 -3.47 -1.87
C PHE A 123 -30.48 -2.20 -1.21
N ALA A 124 -31.33 -1.36 -0.63
CA ALA A 124 -30.91 -0.19 0.12
C ALA A 124 -30.01 -0.58 1.30
N TYR A 125 -30.38 -1.62 2.04
CA TYR A 125 -29.62 -2.14 3.16
C TYR A 125 -28.22 -2.61 2.72
N ILE A 126 -28.13 -3.46 1.69
CA ILE A 126 -26.85 -3.98 1.20
C ILE A 126 -25.97 -2.84 0.66
N LEU A 127 -26.54 -1.87 -0.05
CA LEU A 127 -25.77 -0.72 -0.54
C LEU A 127 -25.18 0.11 0.61
N VAL A 128 -25.99 0.43 1.61
CA VAL A 128 -25.55 1.25 2.76
C VAL A 128 -24.56 0.48 3.61
N THR A 129 -24.93 -0.71 4.07
CA THR A 129 -24.08 -1.52 4.95
C THR A 129 -22.82 -2.01 4.25
N GLY A 130 -22.91 -2.41 2.98
CA GLY A 130 -21.76 -2.82 2.17
C GLY A 130 -20.74 -1.69 2.04
N ARG A 131 -21.19 -0.46 1.76
CA ARG A 131 -20.29 0.70 1.68
C ARG A 131 -19.66 1.04 3.04
N LEU A 132 -20.44 1.03 4.11
CA LEU A 132 -19.95 1.32 5.47
C LEU A 132 -18.93 0.27 5.92
N LEU A 133 -19.26 -1.01 5.79
CA LEU A 133 -18.41 -2.11 6.20
C LEU A 133 -17.15 -2.21 5.34
N ALA A 134 -17.26 -2.07 4.01
CA ALA A 134 -16.10 -2.08 3.13
C ALA A 134 -15.11 -0.95 3.46
N ASN A 135 -15.60 0.25 3.76
CA ASN A 135 -14.73 1.37 4.18
C ASN A 135 -14.10 1.11 5.56
N PHE A 136 -14.88 0.63 6.52
CA PHE A 136 -14.40 0.34 7.87
C PHE A 136 -13.33 -0.74 7.87
N PHE A 137 -13.62 -1.90 7.25
CA PHE A 137 -12.68 -3.00 7.15
C PHE A 137 -11.51 -2.65 6.23
N GLY A 138 -11.72 -1.92 5.15
CA GLY A 138 -10.65 -1.44 4.27
C GLY A 138 -9.61 -0.62 5.03
N GLY A 139 -10.04 0.27 5.93
CA GLY A 139 -9.13 1.03 6.80
C GLY A 139 -8.36 0.17 7.80
N ILE A 140 -8.97 -0.91 8.31
CA ILE A 140 -8.28 -1.90 9.16
C ILE A 140 -7.26 -2.70 8.33
N GLY A 141 -7.66 -3.14 7.14
CA GLY A 141 -6.82 -3.84 6.17
C GLY A 141 -5.60 -3.03 5.77
N ASP A 142 -5.73 -1.71 5.64
CA ASP A 142 -4.62 -0.81 5.36
C ASP A 142 -3.58 -0.80 6.49
N LYS A 143 -4.03 -0.66 7.75
CA LYS A 143 -3.12 -0.70 8.91
C LYS A 143 -2.39 -2.03 9.04
N ILE A 144 -3.11 -3.14 8.92
CA ILE A 144 -2.54 -4.50 9.02
C ILE A 144 -1.60 -4.78 7.85
N GLY A 145 -2.03 -4.43 6.63
CA GLY A 145 -1.26 -4.56 5.41
C GLY A 145 0.05 -3.79 5.50
N TYR A 146 0.00 -2.53 5.94
CA TYR A 146 1.18 -1.70 6.15
C TYR A 146 2.16 -2.32 7.15
N LEU A 147 1.69 -2.74 8.32
CA LEU A 147 2.55 -3.36 9.34
C LEU A 147 3.22 -4.63 8.80
N LYS A 148 2.45 -5.50 8.15
CA LYS A 148 2.97 -6.77 7.63
C LYS A 148 3.94 -6.56 6.48
N ALA A 149 3.64 -5.63 5.58
CA ALA A 149 4.52 -5.26 4.48
C ALA A 149 5.83 -4.64 4.99
N ARG A 150 5.78 -3.80 6.03
CA ARG A 150 6.98 -3.23 6.67
C ARG A 150 7.85 -4.26 7.37
N ASN A 151 7.26 -5.22 8.08
CA ASN A 151 8.01 -6.32 8.68
C ASN A 151 8.72 -7.13 7.61
N LYS A 152 8.03 -7.46 6.51
CA LYS A 152 8.62 -8.21 5.41
C LYS A 152 9.75 -7.44 4.72
N LEU A 153 9.57 -6.14 4.53
CA LEU A 153 10.59 -5.25 3.97
C LEU A 153 11.85 -5.21 4.84
N ASN A 154 11.68 -5.09 6.16
CA ASN A 154 12.79 -5.10 7.09
C ASN A 154 13.57 -6.41 7.02
N GLU A 155 12.89 -7.56 6.98
CA GLU A 155 13.53 -8.87 6.82
C GLU A 155 14.35 -8.97 5.53
N GLN A 156 13.75 -8.60 4.39
CA GLN A 156 14.40 -8.65 3.08
C GLN A 156 15.59 -7.69 3.00
N TRP A 157 15.45 -6.50 3.58
CA TRP A 157 16.52 -5.51 3.64
C TRP A 157 17.72 -5.98 4.45
N GLN A 158 17.47 -6.58 5.63
CA GLN A 158 18.54 -7.14 6.45
C GLN A 158 19.25 -8.30 5.75
N GLN A 159 18.51 -9.15 5.03
CA GLN A 159 19.10 -10.22 4.22
C GLN A 159 19.96 -9.67 3.08
N TRP A 160 19.52 -8.59 2.42
CA TRP A 160 20.25 -7.96 1.34
C TRP A 160 21.56 -7.32 1.82
N ILE A 161 21.53 -6.61 2.96
CA ILE A 161 22.74 -6.07 3.58
C ILE A 161 23.74 -7.17 3.93
N LYS A 162 23.28 -8.30 4.49
CA LYS A 162 24.16 -9.42 4.88
C LYS A 162 24.84 -10.11 3.70
N LYS A 163 24.25 -10.05 2.51
CA LYS A 163 24.78 -10.68 1.29
C LYS A 163 25.82 -9.81 0.57
N LYS A 164 26.02 -8.57 1.02
CA LYS A 164 26.85 -7.56 0.37
C LYS A 164 28.06 -7.24 1.23
#